data_AF-A0A0R3NGV0-F1
#
_entry.id   AF-A0A0R3NGV0-F1
#
_cell.length_a   1.000
_cell.length_b   1.000
_cell.length_c   1.000
_cell.angle_alpha   90.00
_cell.angle_beta   90.00
_cell.angle_gamma   90.00
#
_symmetry.space_group_name_H-M   'P 1'
#
loop_
_entity.id
_entity.type
_entity.pdbx_description
1 polymer ?
#
loop_
_entity_poly.entity_id
_entity_poly.type
_entity_poly.pdbx_seq_one_letter_code
_entity_poly.pdbx_strand_id
1 'polypeptide(L)' 'MGRTKRKLIKLSRAELLHERAVFCKRLAIGAADPGFAEKLQILVDEYEAEAAQAALQASPQPGFCEALNAQPQHQTG' A
#
# COMPACT_ATOMS: atom_id res chain seq x y z
N MET A 1 -24.13 27.53 -13.30
CA MET A 1 -22.89 27.16 -12.60
C MET A 1 -22.86 25.65 -12.40
N GLY A 2 -22.29 24.90 -13.35
CA GLY A 2 -22.25 23.43 -13.31
C GLY A 2 -21.22 22.95 -12.30
N ARG A 3 -21.68 22.35 -11.19
CA ARG A 3 -20.80 21.69 -10.23
C ARG A 3 -20.24 20.45 -10.92
N THR A 4 -19.02 20.54 -11.44
CA THR A 4 -18.31 19.38 -11.97
C THR A 4 -18.17 18.38 -10.83
N LYS A 5 -18.88 17.25 -10.96
CA LYS A 5 -18.74 16.12 -10.04
C LYS A 5 -17.29 15.64 -10.17
N ARG A 6 -16.40 16.09 -9.29
CA ARG A 6 -15.07 15.51 -9.16
C ARG A 6 -15.30 14.03 -8.88
N LYS A 7 -15.06 13.17 -9.87
CA LYS A 7 -14.91 11.74 -9.65
C LYS A 7 -13.79 11.63 -8.61
N LEU A 8 -14.15 11.33 -7.37
CA LEU A 8 -13.18 10.91 -6.38
C LEU A 8 -12.62 9.60 -6.91
N ILE A 9 -11.45 9.66 -7.53
CA ILE A 9 -10.67 8.48 -7.84
C ILE A 9 -10.35 7.88 -6.47
N LYS A 10 -10.90 6.69 -6.21
CA LYS A 10 -10.58 5.95 -5.00
C LYS A 10 -9.16 5.42 -5.17
N LEU A 11 -8.20 6.12 -4.60
CA LEU A 11 -6.83 5.66 -4.50
C LEU A 11 -6.77 4.46 -3.55
N SER A 12 -5.97 3.46 -3.92
CA SER A 12 -5.61 2.37 -3.04
C SER A 12 -4.77 2.90 -1.86
N ARG A 13 -4.73 2.13 -0.76
CA ARG A 13 -3.91 2.49 0.40
C ARG A 13 -2.43 2.64 0.03
N ALA A 14 -1.92 1.79 -0.86
CA ALA A 14 -0.54 1.87 -1.33
C ALA A 14 -0.27 3.19 -2.07
N GLU A 15 -1.17 3.61 -2.95
CA GLU A 15 -1.06 4.89 -3.68
C GLU A 15 -1.09 6.09 -2.72
N LEU A 16 -2.00 6.10 -1.74
CA LEU A 16 -2.07 7.16 -0.75
C LEU A 16 -0.79 7.30 0.08
N LEU A 17 -0.21 6.18 0.50
CA LEU A 17 1.04 6.15 1.25
C LEU A 17 2.22 6.63 0.39
N HIS A 18 2.26 6.21 -0.87
CA HIS A 18 3.27 6.67 -1.82
C HIS A 18 3.18 8.18 -2.07
N GLU A 19 1.98 8.74 -2.24
CA GLU A 19 1.79 10.19 -2.38
C GLU A 19 2.31 10.97 -1.16
N ARG A 20 2.10 10.44 0.06
CA ARG A 20 2.64 11.04 1.30
C ARG A 20 4.17 11.01 1.31
N ALA A 21 4.79 9.91 0.90
CA ALA A 21 6.25 9.82 0.78
C ALA A 21 6.78 10.86 -0.21
N VAL A 22 6.16 10.98 -1.40
CA VAL A 22 6.55 11.97 -2.41
C VAL A 22 6.41 13.40 -1.88
N PHE A 23 5.35 13.69 -1.14
CA PHE A 23 5.17 14.99 -0.50
C PHE A 23 6.29 15.31 0.50
N CYS A 24 6.64 14.37 1.38
CA CYS A 24 7.76 14.53 2.32
C CYS A 24 9.10 14.76 1.61
N LYS A 25 9.38 14.03 0.51
CA LYS A 25 10.59 14.25 -0.31
C LYS A 25 10.65 15.69 -0.85
N ARG A 26 9.52 16.21 -1.37
CA ARG A 26 9.45 17.58 -1.88
C ARG A 26 9.66 18.62 -0.79
N LEU A 27 9.08 18.39 0.40
CA LEU A 27 9.30 19.26 1.55
C LEU A 27 10.77 19.26 1.99
N ALA A 28 11.43 18.11 1.98
CA ALA A 28 12.83 17.99 2.38
C ALA A 28 13.78 18.74 1.42
N ILE A 29 13.51 18.74 0.11
CA ILE A 29 14.29 19.52 -0.88
C ILE A 29 14.21 21.03 -0.59
N GLY A 30 13.06 21.52 -0.11
CA GLY A 30 12.87 22.93 0.23
C GLY A 30 13.29 23.30 1.66
N ALA A 31 13.74 22.34 2.47
CA ALA A 31 14.08 22.57 3.86
C ALA A 31 15.46 23.24 3.98
N ALA A 32 15.50 24.38 4.67
CA ALA A 32 16.75 25.05 5.00
C ALA A 32 17.51 24.38 6.16
N ASP A 33 16.78 23.69 7.05
CA ASP A 33 17.36 22.98 8.19
C ASP A 33 17.64 21.51 7.83
N PRO A 34 18.90 21.05 7.84
CA PRO A 34 19.23 19.66 7.54
C PRO A 34 18.63 18.68 8.56
N GLY A 35 18.49 19.07 9.84
CA GLY A 35 17.87 18.20 10.85
C GLY A 35 16.37 17.97 10.59
N PHE A 36 15.69 18.96 10.04
CA PHE A 36 14.31 18.81 9.57
C PHE A 36 14.23 17.92 8.33
N ALA A 37 15.16 18.04 7.38
CA ALA A 37 15.21 17.17 6.20
C ALA A 37 15.45 15.70 6.59
N GLU A 38 16.33 15.42 7.56
CA GLU A 38 16.56 14.07 8.09
C GLU A 38 15.29 13.46 8.70
N LYS A 39 14.53 14.23 9.48
CA LYS A 39 13.24 13.76 10.04
C LYS A 39 12.23 13.45 8.96
N LEU A 40 12.18 14.26 7.89
CA LEU A 40 11.33 13.97 6.74
C LEU A 40 11.76 12.70 6.01
N GLN A 41 13.07 12.42 5.93
CA GLN A 41 13.56 11.18 5.33
C GLN A 41 13.08 9.94 6.11
N ILE A 42 13.07 9.99 7.44
CA ILE A 42 12.53 8.89 8.26
C ILE A 42 11.05 8.61 7.91
N LEU A 43 10.24 9.66 7.75
CA LEU A 43 8.83 9.52 7.35
C LEU A 43 8.68 8.98 5.93
N VAL A 44 9.58 9.35 5.02
CA VAL A 44 9.61 8.80 3.66
C VAL A 44 9.83 7.30 3.71
N ASP A 45 10.83 6.84 4.45
CA ASP A 45 11.18 5.43 4.54
C ASP A 45 10.02 4.61 5.14
N GLU A 46 9.36 5.14 6.19
CA GLU A 46 8.21 4.51 6.81
C GLU A 46 7.02 4.38 5.82
N TYR A 47 6.68 5.46 5.11
CA TYR A 47 5.58 5.43 4.15
C TYR A 47 5.86 4.54 2.94
N GLU A 48 7.11 4.48 2.47
CA GLU A 48 7.48 3.57 1.38
C GLU A 48 7.41 2.10 1.81
N ALA A 49 7.86 1.78 3.01
CA ALA A 49 7.75 0.44 3.57
C ALA A 49 6.27 0.03 3.73
N GLU A 50 5.43 0.92 4.27
CA GLU A 50 4.00 0.66 4.44
C GLU A 50 3.26 0.56 3.10
N ALA A 51 3.64 1.37 2.11
CA ALA A 51 3.09 1.31 0.76
C ALA A 51 3.41 -0.03 0.09
N ALA A 52 4.65 -0.51 0.21
CA ALA A 52 5.06 -1.81 -0.29
C ALA A 52 4.26 -2.94 0.36
N GLN A 53 4.10 -2.92 1.69
CA GLN A 53 3.26 -3.89 2.40
C GLN A 53 1.79 -3.83 1.95
N ALA A 54 1.24 -2.62 1.79
CA ALA A 54 -0.13 -2.45 1.31
C ALA A 54 -0.32 -2.99 -0.12
N ALA A 55 0.67 -2.82 -1.00
CA ALA A 55 0.62 -3.34 -2.37
C ALA A 55 0.66 -4.88 -2.41
N LEU A 56 1.44 -5.50 -1.52
CA LEU A 56 1.47 -6.96 -1.37
C LEU A 56 0.13 -7.51 -0.91
N GLN A 57 -0.52 -6.86 0.05
CA GLN A 57 -1.84 -7.27 0.56
C GLN A 57 -2.98 -7.00 -0.45
N ALA A 58 -2.80 -6.04 -1.35
CA ALA A 58 -3.77 -5.74 -2.41
C ALA A 58 -3.65 -6.69 -3.61
N SER A 59 -2.53 -7.40 -3.73
CA SER A 59 -2.37 -8.43 -4.76
C SER A 59 -3.13 -9.69 -4.31
N PRO A 60 -4.04 -10.25 -5.14
CA PRO A 60 -4.62 -11.54 -4.83
C PRO A 60 -3.49 -12.56 -4.88
N GLN A 61 -3.16 -13.15 -3.72
CA GLN A 61 -2.20 -14.25 -3.62
C GLN A 61 -2.58 -15.34 -4.62
N PRO A 62 -1.75 -15.68 -5.62
CA PRO A 62 -1.98 -16.88 -6.38
C PRO A 62 -1.51 -18.06 -5.52
N GLY A 63 -2.46 -18.84 -5.02
CA GLY A 63 -2.22 -20.20 -4.54
C GLY A 63 -2.01 -20.35 -3.04
N PHE A 64 -3.11 -20.48 -2.30
CA PHE A 64 -3.26 -21.48 -1.24
C PHE A 64 -4.75 -21.87 -1.16
N CYS A 65 -5.26 -22.42 -2.26
CA CYS A 65 -6.49 -23.21 -2.23
C CYS A 65 -6.19 -24.57 -2.86
N GLU A 66 -6.71 -25.61 -2.23
CA GLU A 66 -6.78 -27.00 -2.69
C GLU A 66 -5.53 -27.89 -2.56
N ALA A 67 -5.27 -28.30 -1.32
CA ALA A 67 -4.79 -29.67 -1.06
C ALA A 67 -5.22 -30.17 0.34
N LEU A 68 -6.50 -30.02 0.69
CA LEU A 68 -7.07 -30.70 1.87
C LEU A 68 -8.47 -31.23 1.52
N ASN A 69 -8.54 -32.15 0.57
CA ASN A 69 -9.72 -33.00 0.45
C ASN A 69 -9.32 -34.41 -0.04
N ALA A 70 -8.64 -35.14 0.83
CA ALA A 70 -8.55 -36.60 0.74
C ALA A 70 -9.38 -37.18 1.89
N GLN A 71 -10.70 -37.21 1.73
CA GLN A 71 -11.55 -38.10 2.52
C GLN A 71 -11.42 -39.52 1.96
N PRO A 72 -11.00 -40.52 2.74
CA PRO A 72 -11.14 -41.91 2.33
C PRO A 72 -12.62 -42.30 2.43
N GLN A 73 -13.22 -42.59 1.27
CA GLN A 73 -14.56 -43.15 1.15
C GLN A 73 -14.59 -44.52 1.84
N HIS A 74 -15.40 -44.65 2.88
CA HIS A 74 -15.77 -45.96 3.43
C HIS A 74 -16.52 -46.74 2.35
N GLN A 75 -15.95 -47.86 1.90
CA GLN A 75 -16.65 -48.81 1.04
C GLN A 75 -17.19 -49.93 1.92
N THR A 76 -18.51 -49.97 2.06
CA THR A 76 -19.28 -51.09 2.61
C THR A 76 -19.73 -51.95 1.42
N GLY A 77 -19.42 -53.25 1.48
CA GLY A 77 -19.82 -54.26 0.51
C GLY A 77 -19.32 -55.62 0.95
#